data_AF-A0A7V1PXD0-F1
#
_entry.id   AF-A0A7V1PXD0-F1
#
_cell.length_a   1.000
_cell.length_b   1.000
_cell.length_c   1.000
_cell.angle_alpha   90.00
_cell.angle_beta   90.00
_cell.angle_gamma   90.00
#
_symmetry.space_group_name_H-M   'P 1'
#
loop_
_entity.id
_entity.type
_entity.pdbx_description
1 polymer ?
#
loop_
_entity_poly.entity_id
_entity_poly.type
_entity_poly.pdbx_seq_one_letter_code
_entity_poly.pdbx_strand_id
1 'polypeptide(L)'
;MQILHSVLETETGVKYVDISRFASRLDIRDANYKNIIECLQKKLIIFYPVQDILDFAEKVHGADIEKLQDEVIRRDNIEYAYEFALKVYGADIEKLQEVIILHKNSSEEAYRFAKDIKGANIEKLQEVICKNHNSHFSHLFALNIPGADIEKLQDVVISSEISENIYKFARDIKGANIEKLQYAIVNCKNYDAIIDYRFQYEFILNIHGANQSLIDTRHFPKVDEEEVKTILDNFNINEVMES
;
A
#
# COMPACT_ATOMS: atom_id res chain seq x y z
N MET A 1 -45.57 10.28 1.86
CA MET A 1 -45.05 11.22 0.82
C MET A 1 -44.64 12.59 1.36
N GLN A 2 -45.35 13.20 2.33
CA GLN A 2 -44.98 14.53 2.85
C GLN A 2 -43.60 14.62 3.50
N ILE A 3 -43.15 13.58 4.22
CA ILE A 3 -41.80 13.56 4.81
C ILE A 3 -40.72 13.53 3.72
N LEU A 4 -40.91 12.76 2.64
CA LEU A 4 -39.99 12.75 1.50
C LEU A 4 -39.88 14.14 0.84
N HIS A 5 -40.99 14.87 0.72
CA HIS A 5 -41.00 16.22 0.15
C HIS A 5 -40.21 17.21 1.04
N SER A 6 -40.41 17.16 2.35
CA SER A 6 -39.72 18.04 3.31
C SER A 6 -38.23 17.77 3.47
N VAL A 7 -37.78 16.55 3.19
CA VAL A 7 -36.37 16.16 3.29
C VAL A 7 -35.62 16.44 1.98
N LEU A 8 -36.32 16.52 0.85
CA LEU A 8 -35.71 16.59 -0.48
C LEU A 8 -35.82 17.95 -1.17
N GLU A 9 -36.60 18.89 -0.63
CA GLU A 9 -36.67 20.28 -1.10
C GLU A 9 -36.09 21.25 -0.06
N THR A 10 -34.79 21.49 -0.16
CA THR A 10 -34.24 22.81 0.18
C THR A 10 -33.57 23.36 -1.06
N GLU A 11 -34.40 23.82 -1.99
CA GLU A 11 -33.99 24.89 -2.89
C GLU A 11 -33.49 26.05 -2.00
N THR A 12 -32.30 26.57 -2.27
CA THR A 12 -31.75 27.85 -1.76
C THR A 12 -30.96 27.90 -0.44
N GLY A 13 -30.60 26.80 0.23
CA GLY A 13 -29.73 26.91 1.42
C GLY A 13 -29.24 25.58 1.97
N VAL A 14 -28.09 25.13 1.46
CA VAL A 14 -27.49 23.80 1.70
C VAL A 14 -27.25 23.53 3.19
N LYS A 15 -28.18 22.83 3.83
CA LYS A 15 -27.81 21.74 4.75
C LYS A 15 -27.94 20.47 3.94
N TYR A 16 -26.82 19.91 3.49
CA TYR A 16 -26.81 18.55 2.95
C TYR A 16 -27.49 17.66 3.99
N VAL A 17 -28.70 17.19 3.69
CA VAL A 17 -29.31 16.14 4.48
C VAL A 17 -28.42 14.93 4.24
N ASP A 18 -27.83 14.42 5.32
CA ASP A 18 -27.11 13.15 5.32
C ASP A 18 -28.13 12.04 5.01
N ILE A 19 -28.26 11.73 3.71
CA ILE A 19 -29.23 10.76 3.18
C ILE A 19 -28.99 9.39 3.82
N SER A 20 -27.72 9.02 4.01
CA SER A 20 -27.30 7.75 4.61
C SER A 20 -27.76 7.65 6.07
N ARG A 21 -27.65 8.74 6.85
CA ARG A 21 -28.18 8.81 8.22
C ARG A 21 -29.70 8.80 8.27
N PHE A 22 -30.38 9.44 7.33
CA PHE A 22 -31.83 9.36 7.24
C PHE A 22 -32.28 7.93 6.93
N ALA A 23 -31.69 7.31 5.90
CA ALA A 23 -32.04 5.98 5.43
C ALA A 23 -31.77 4.88 6.48
N SER A 24 -30.64 4.97 7.20
CA SER A 24 -30.27 4.00 8.24
C SER A 24 -31.19 4.01 9.47
N ARG A 25 -32.02 5.05 9.64
CA ARG A 25 -32.99 5.18 10.75
C ARG A 25 -34.41 4.75 10.40
N LEU A 26 -34.68 4.40 9.14
CA LEU A 26 -36.00 3.94 8.71
C LEU A 26 -36.31 2.56 9.30
N ASP A 27 -37.58 2.31 9.68
CA ASP A 27 -38.00 0.97 10.11
C ASP A 27 -38.01 0.03 8.91
N ILE A 28 -37.11 -0.95 8.93
CA ILE A 28 -36.95 -1.97 7.88
C ILE A 28 -38.23 -2.80 7.64
N ARG A 29 -39.18 -2.79 8.59
CA ARG A 29 -40.46 -3.51 8.50
C ARG A 29 -41.56 -2.67 7.83
N ASP A 30 -41.31 -1.38 7.55
CA ASP A 30 -42.26 -0.55 6.81
C ASP A 30 -42.44 -1.13 5.40
N ALA A 31 -43.69 -1.31 4.98
CA ALA A 31 -44.03 -1.84 3.66
C ALA A 31 -43.45 -1.01 2.51
N ASN A 32 -43.16 0.28 2.74
CA ASN A 32 -42.57 1.18 1.76
C ASN A 32 -41.05 1.26 1.85
N TYR A 33 -40.39 0.61 2.82
CA TYR A 33 -38.95 0.74 3.07
C TYR A 33 -38.13 0.56 1.80
N LYS A 34 -38.34 -0.56 1.09
CA LYS A 34 -37.62 -0.88 -0.15
C LYS A 34 -37.78 0.22 -1.21
N ASN A 35 -39.00 0.72 -1.40
CA ASN A 35 -39.29 1.77 -2.38
C ASN A 35 -38.59 3.09 -1.99
N ILE A 36 -38.55 3.42 -0.70
CA ILE A 36 -37.86 4.61 -0.19
C ILE A 36 -36.36 4.49 -0.44
N ILE A 37 -35.74 3.36 -0.08
CA ILE A 37 -34.31 3.11 -0.34
C ILE A 37 -33.99 3.23 -1.83
N GLU A 38 -34.79 2.62 -2.70
CA GLU A 38 -34.59 2.71 -4.14
C GLU A 38 -34.65 4.16 -4.65
N CYS A 39 -35.60 4.97 -4.17
CA CYS A 39 -35.71 6.39 -4.51
C CYS A 39 -34.50 7.20 -4.02
N LEU A 40 -34.05 6.99 -2.79
CA LEU A 40 -32.90 7.68 -2.22
C LEU A 40 -31.63 7.33 -3.00
N GLN A 41 -31.43 6.05 -3.31
CA GLN A 41 -30.28 5.56 -4.04
C GLN A 41 -30.19 6.13 -5.47
N LYS A 42 -31.34 6.27 -6.16
CA LYS A 42 -31.41 6.97 -7.46
C LYS A 42 -30.95 8.43 -7.36
N LYS A 43 -31.36 9.14 -6.31
CA LYS A 43 -30.93 10.54 -6.07
C LYS A 43 -29.45 10.62 -5.70
N LEU A 44 -28.98 9.71 -4.87
CA LEU A 44 -27.59 9.62 -4.41
C LEU A 44 -26.62 9.52 -5.60
N ILE A 45 -26.88 8.58 -6.51
CA ILE A 45 -26.07 8.35 -7.72
C ILE A 45 -26.01 9.59 -8.63
N ILE A 46 -27.05 10.43 -8.67
CA ILE A 46 -27.10 11.57 -9.61
C ILE A 46 -26.50 12.83 -8.98
N PHE A 47 -26.80 13.10 -7.72
CA PHE A 47 -26.58 14.42 -7.14
C PHE A 47 -25.49 14.48 -6.06
N TYR A 48 -25.01 13.33 -5.58
CA TYR A 48 -24.12 13.28 -4.43
C TYR A 48 -22.71 12.80 -4.80
N PRO A 49 -21.68 13.25 -4.06
CA PRO A 49 -20.31 12.77 -4.22
C PRO A 49 -20.17 11.28 -3.88
N VAL A 50 -19.04 10.69 -4.29
CA VAL A 50 -18.73 9.26 -4.08
C VAL A 50 -18.71 8.88 -2.61
N GLN A 51 -18.24 9.77 -1.74
CA GLN A 51 -18.25 9.54 -0.28
C GLN A 51 -19.65 9.22 0.24
N ASP A 52 -20.68 9.94 -0.21
CA ASP A 52 -22.04 9.68 0.24
C ASP A 52 -22.59 8.36 -0.31
N ILE A 53 -22.15 7.94 -1.50
CA ILE A 53 -22.42 6.62 -2.07
C ILE A 53 -21.83 5.52 -1.19
N LEU A 54 -20.56 5.66 -0.81
CA LEU A 54 -19.87 4.73 0.07
C LEU A 54 -20.55 4.63 1.44
N ASP A 55 -20.84 5.78 2.06
CA ASP A 55 -21.52 5.86 3.35
C ASP A 55 -22.91 5.18 3.30
N PHE A 56 -23.63 5.33 2.19
CA PHE A 56 -24.93 4.69 2.01
C PHE A 56 -24.79 3.17 1.87
N ALA A 57 -23.84 2.71 1.04
CA ALA A 57 -23.56 1.29 0.85
C ALA A 57 -23.13 0.59 2.15
N GLU A 58 -22.34 1.27 2.98
CA GLU A 58 -21.86 0.76 4.28
C GLU A 58 -23.00 0.67 5.31
N LYS A 59 -23.86 1.69 5.38
CA LYS A 59 -24.74 1.90 6.55
C LYS A 59 -26.20 1.53 6.33
N VAL A 60 -26.65 1.42 5.08
CA VAL A 60 -28.08 1.30 4.77
C VAL A 60 -28.46 -0.15 4.40
N HIS A 61 -29.33 -0.74 5.22
CA HIS A 61 -29.85 -2.07 4.97
C HIS A 61 -30.66 -2.14 3.67
N GLY A 62 -30.43 -3.17 2.86
CA GLY A 62 -31.13 -3.35 1.58
C GLY A 62 -30.70 -2.36 0.49
N ALA A 63 -29.58 -1.66 0.67
CA ALA A 63 -28.90 -0.96 -0.43
C ALA A 63 -28.51 -1.96 -1.53
N ASP A 64 -28.54 -1.49 -2.77
CA ASP A 64 -28.13 -2.24 -3.95
C ASP A 64 -26.62 -2.09 -4.12
N ILE A 65 -25.88 -2.95 -3.41
CA ILE A 65 -24.42 -2.87 -3.33
C ILE A 65 -23.77 -2.97 -4.70
N GLU A 66 -24.24 -3.86 -5.58
CA GLU A 66 -23.71 -3.99 -6.95
C GLU A 66 -23.83 -2.67 -7.71
N LYS A 67 -25.03 -2.06 -7.69
CA LYS A 67 -25.25 -0.79 -8.39
C LYS A 67 -24.43 0.37 -7.81
N LEU A 68 -24.31 0.44 -6.49
CA LEU A 68 -23.52 1.48 -5.84
C LEU A 68 -22.03 1.30 -6.12
N GLN A 69 -21.54 0.06 -6.06
CA GLN A 69 -20.17 -0.29 -6.41
C GLN A 69 -19.83 0.09 -7.84
N ASP A 70 -20.70 -0.24 -8.79
CA ASP A 70 -20.53 0.10 -10.20
C ASP A 70 -20.43 1.60 -10.42
N GLU A 71 -21.20 2.39 -9.67
CA GLU A 71 -21.12 3.83 -9.72
C GLU A 71 -19.81 4.37 -9.13
N VAL A 72 -19.29 3.77 -8.05
CA VAL A 72 -17.97 4.12 -7.50
C VAL A 72 -16.87 3.85 -8.53
N ILE A 73 -16.89 2.66 -9.14
CA ILE A 73 -15.92 2.25 -10.17
C ILE A 73 -16.00 3.16 -11.39
N ARG A 74 -17.21 3.48 -11.86
CA ARG A 74 -17.43 4.35 -13.02
C ARG A 74 -16.89 5.76 -12.83
N ARG A 75 -16.78 6.22 -11.58
CA ARG A 75 -16.21 7.53 -11.23
C ARG A 75 -14.69 7.49 -11.09
N ASP A 76 -14.07 6.34 -11.34
CA ASP A 76 -12.64 6.10 -11.55
C ASP A 76 -11.75 6.70 -10.45
N ASN A 77 -12.09 6.41 -9.20
CA ASN A 77 -11.28 6.81 -8.06
C ASN A 77 -10.83 5.57 -7.28
N ILE A 78 -9.54 5.29 -7.40
CA ILE A 78 -8.91 4.10 -6.81
C ILE A 78 -9.02 4.06 -5.28
N GLU A 79 -8.94 5.20 -4.59
CA GLU A 79 -9.07 5.24 -3.13
C GLU A 79 -10.49 4.87 -2.70
N TYR A 80 -11.52 5.34 -3.41
CA TYR A 80 -12.89 4.93 -3.12
C TYR A 80 -13.15 3.46 -3.46
N ALA A 81 -12.50 2.89 -4.49
CA ALA A 81 -12.58 1.46 -4.75
C ALA A 81 -11.99 0.62 -3.60
N TYR A 82 -10.82 1.04 -3.09
CA TYR A 82 -10.21 0.45 -1.90
C TYR A 82 -11.12 0.57 -0.66
N GLU A 83 -11.63 1.78 -0.38
CA GLU A 83 -12.50 2.00 0.78
C GLU A 83 -13.80 1.20 0.70
N PHE A 84 -14.37 1.06 -0.50
CA PHE A 84 -15.56 0.25 -0.73
C PHE A 84 -15.30 -1.22 -0.42
N ALA A 85 -14.18 -1.77 -0.90
CA ALA A 85 -13.77 -3.15 -0.60
C ALA A 85 -13.56 -3.38 0.91
N LEU A 86 -13.04 -2.37 1.61
CA LEU A 86 -12.73 -2.46 3.03
C LEU A 86 -13.98 -2.40 3.92
N LYS A 87 -14.93 -1.53 3.58
CA LYS A 87 -16.03 -1.15 4.48
C LYS A 87 -17.37 -1.80 4.13
N VAL A 88 -17.62 -2.13 2.86
CA VAL A 88 -18.95 -2.54 2.39
C VAL A 88 -19.10 -4.06 2.38
N TYR A 89 -20.00 -4.56 3.23
CA TYR A 89 -20.33 -5.98 3.25
C TYR A 89 -21.03 -6.41 1.94
N GLY A 90 -20.57 -7.51 1.35
CA GLY A 90 -21.12 -8.02 0.09
C GLY A 90 -20.55 -7.34 -1.16
N ALA A 91 -19.53 -6.50 -1.03
CA ALA A 91 -18.78 -5.96 -2.16
C ALA A 91 -18.16 -7.07 -3.01
N ASP A 92 -18.16 -6.89 -4.32
CA ASP A 92 -17.43 -7.74 -5.26
C ASP A 92 -15.97 -7.29 -5.30
N ILE A 93 -15.16 -8.00 -4.51
CA ILE A 93 -13.73 -7.76 -4.33
C ILE A 93 -12.95 -7.92 -5.63
N GLU A 94 -13.31 -8.87 -6.50
CA GLU A 94 -12.60 -9.09 -7.75
C GLU A 94 -12.75 -7.88 -8.68
N LYS A 95 -13.98 -7.37 -8.80
CA LYS A 95 -14.28 -6.19 -9.62
C LYS A 95 -13.58 -4.93 -9.11
N LEU A 96 -13.52 -4.74 -7.79
CA LEU A 96 -12.82 -3.60 -7.16
C LEU A 96 -11.30 -3.72 -7.30
N GLN A 97 -10.76 -4.93 -7.16
CA GLN A 97 -9.34 -5.18 -7.33
C GLN A 97 -8.88 -4.89 -8.77
N GLU A 98 -9.72 -5.20 -9.77
CA GLU A 98 -9.40 -4.93 -11.18
C GLU A 98 -9.16 -3.43 -11.43
N VAL A 99 -9.87 -2.54 -10.73
CA VAL A 99 -9.62 -1.09 -10.80
C VAL A 99 -8.19 -0.75 -10.40
N ILE A 100 -7.69 -1.35 -9.32
CA ILE A 100 -6.31 -1.14 -8.83
C ILE A 100 -5.29 -1.69 -9.82
N ILE A 101 -5.55 -2.87 -10.38
CA ILE A 101 -4.66 -3.56 -11.32
C ILE A 101 -4.48 -2.74 -12.61
N LEU A 102 -5.55 -2.13 -13.10
CA LEU A 102 -5.54 -1.36 -14.35
C LEU A 102 -4.98 0.05 -14.18
N HIS A 103 -4.95 0.58 -12.97
CA HIS A 103 -4.42 1.90 -12.70
C HIS A 103 -2.89 1.94 -12.78
N LYS A 104 -2.32 3.03 -13.30
CA LYS A 104 -0.86 3.20 -13.37
C LYS A 104 -0.30 3.61 -12.01
N ASN A 105 0.92 3.17 -11.71
CA ASN A 105 1.64 3.53 -10.49
C ASN A 105 0.90 3.19 -9.18
N SER A 106 -0.03 2.23 -9.19
CA SER A 106 -0.86 1.84 -8.06
C SER A 106 -0.18 0.83 -7.11
N SER A 107 1.15 0.91 -6.95
CA SER A 107 1.89 -0.05 -6.12
C SER A 107 1.51 0.03 -4.64
N GLU A 108 1.21 1.25 -4.16
CA GLU A 108 0.77 1.46 -2.78
C GLU A 108 -0.61 0.86 -2.54
N GLU A 109 -1.55 1.14 -3.43
CA GLU A 109 -2.91 0.64 -3.37
C GLU A 109 -2.94 -0.87 -3.54
N ALA A 110 -2.12 -1.44 -4.42
CA ALA A 110 -1.99 -2.88 -4.58
C ALA A 110 -1.48 -3.56 -3.30
N TYR A 111 -0.48 -2.95 -2.65
CA TYR A 111 0.02 -3.43 -1.35
C TYR A 111 -1.03 -3.32 -0.25
N ARG A 112 -1.69 -2.17 -0.10
CA ARG A 112 -2.77 -1.96 0.89
C ARG A 112 -3.91 -2.94 0.67
N PHE A 113 -4.34 -3.13 -0.58
CA PHE A 113 -5.43 -4.05 -0.90
C PHE A 113 -5.07 -5.50 -0.58
N ALA A 114 -3.86 -5.95 -0.93
CA ALA A 114 -3.38 -7.29 -0.61
C ALA A 114 -3.30 -7.53 0.91
N LYS A 115 -2.93 -6.49 1.67
CA LYS A 115 -2.77 -6.56 3.12
C LYS A 115 -4.11 -6.56 3.86
N ASP A 116 -5.02 -5.68 3.46
CA ASP A 116 -6.18 -5.32 4.27
C ASP A 116 -7.47 -6.02 3.80
N ILE A 117 -7.55 -6.47 2.54
CA ILE A 117 -8.78 -7.01 1.94
C ILE A 117 -8.76 -8.54 1.90
N LYS A 118 -9.65 -9.16 2.68
CA LYS A 118 -9.83 -10.62 2.68
C LYS A 118 -10.39 -11.09 1.33
N GLY A 119 -9.75 -12.10 0.75
CA GLY A 119 -10.16 -12.67 -0.55
C GLY A 119 -9.51 -11.98 -1.76
N ALA A 120 -8.63 -11.00 -1.53
CA ALA A 120 -7.80 -10.44 -2.58
C ALA A 120 -6.93 -11.51 -3.25
N ASN A 121 -6.77 -11.39 -4.57
CA ASN A 121 -5.84 -12.20 -5.36
C ASN A 121 -4.43 -11.60 -5.23
N ILE A 122 -3.66 -12.17 -4.31
CA ILE A 122 -2.29 -11.76 -4.00
C ILE A 122 -1.36 -11.82 -5.22
N GLU A 123 -1.50 -12.85 -6.07
CA GLU A 123 -0.65 -13.02 -7.25
C GLU A 123 -0.83 -11.86 -8.22
N LYS A 124 -2.07 -11.53 -8.60
CA LYS A 124 -2.38 -10.40 -9.50
C LYS A 124 -1.90 -9.07 -8.92
N LEU A 125 -2.07 -8.85 -7.62
CA LEU A 125 -1.62 -7.61 -6.95
C LEU A 125 -0.09 -7.52 -6.90
N GLN A 126 0.60 -8.64 -6.73
CA GLN A 126 2.05 -8.67 -6.80
C GLN A 126 2.56 -8.30 -8.21
N GLU A 127 1.89 -8.78 -9.26
CA GLU A 127 2.25 -8.45 -10.64
C GLU A 127 2.22 -6.94 -10.91
N VAL A 128 1.27 -6.20 -10.30
CA VAL A 128 1.21 -4.73 -10.37
C VAL A 128 2.49 -4.12 -9.81
N ILE A 129 2.94 -4.57 -8.64
CA ILE A 129 4.15 -4.07 -7.99
C ILE A 129 5.38 -4.36 -8.84
N CYS A 130 5.49 -5.58 -9.37
CA CYS A 130 6.58 -5.98 -10.24
C CYS A 130 6.63 -5.14 -11.52
N LYS A 131 5.49 -4.92 -12.17
CA LYS A 131 5.37 -4.12 -13.40
C LYS A 131 5.72 -2.65 -13.18
N ASN A 132 5.41 -2.10 -12.01
CA ASN A 132 5.75 -0.73 -11.65
C ASN A 132 7.23 -0.59 -11.22
N HIS A 133 7.99 -1.68 -11.14
CA HIS A 133 9.41 -1.70 -10.75
C HIS A 133 9.70 -0.99 -9.43
N ASN A 134 8.76 -1.01 -8.49
CA ASN A 134 8.89 -0.29 -7.22
C ASN A 134 9.53 -1.20 -6.15
N SER A 135 10.82 -0.99 -5.89
CA SER A 135 11.58 -1.80 -4.92
C SER A 135 11.13 -1.58 -3.46
N HIS A 136 10.65 -0.39 -3.11
CA HIS A 136 10.10 -0.13 -1.77
C HIS A 136 8.85 -0.97 -1.49
N PHE A 137 7.86 -0.93 -2.40
CA PHE A 137 6.67 -1.76 -2.25
C PHE A 137 6.96 -3.24 -2.47
N SER A 138 7.98 -3.59 -3.26
CA SER A 138 8.40 -4.99 -3.38
C SER A 138 8.90 -5.56 -2.05
N HIS A 139 9.69 -4.76 -1.32
CA HIS A 139 10.15 -5.11 0.02
C HIS A 139 8.98 -5.21 1.02
N LEU A 140 8.09 -4.21 1.06
CA LEU A 140 6.92 -4.24 1.95
C LEU A 140 5.99 -5.42 1.66
N PHE A 141 5.79 -5.77 0.39
CA PHE A 141 4.94 -6.89 -0.01
C PHE A 141 5.54 -8.22 0.42
N ALA A 142 6.82 -8.45 0.15
CA ALA A 142 7.56 -9.64 0.57
C ALA A 142 7.55 -9.83 2.10
N LEU A 143 7.64 -8.72 2.85
CA LEU A 143 7.71 -8.74 4.31
C LEU A 143 6.36 -9.04 4.96
N ASN A 144 5.28 -8.45 4.43
CA ASN A 144 4.00 -8.39 5.13
C ASN A 144 2.90 -9.27 4.53
N ILE A 145 3.06 -9.78 3.31
CA ILE A 145 2.00 -10.52 2.61
C ILE A 145 2.33 -12.02 2.58
N PRO A 146 1.61 -12.86 3.34
CA PRO A 146 1.78 -14.31 3.29
C PRO A 146 1.50 -14.85 1.88
N GLY A 147 2.38 -15.73 1.40
CA GLY A 147 2.25 -16.33 0.07
C GLY A 147 2.79 -15.47 -1.08
N ALA A 148 3.44 -14.34 -0.79
CA ALA A 148 4.18 -13.59 -1.79
C ALA A 148 5.27 -14.43 -2.46
N ASP A 149 5.40 -14.29 -3.78
CA ASP A 149 6.50 -14.88 -4.55
C ASP A 149 7.75 -13.99 -4.36
N ILE A 150 8.56 -14.42 -3.39
CA ILE A 150 9.79 -13.74 -2.98
C ILE A 150 10.80 -13.65 -4.11
N GLU A 151 10.88 -14.64 -4.99
CA GLU A 151 11.87 -14.65 -6.08
C GLU A 151 11.58 -13.53 -7.07
N LYS A 152 10.31 -13.37 -7.50
CA LYS A 152 9.92 -12.26 -8.39
C LYS A 152 10.17 -10.89 -7.74
N LEU A 153 9.83 -10.74 -6.45
CA LEU A 153 10.02 -9.47 -5.73
C LEU A 153 11.51 -9.15 -5.54
N GLN A 154 12.33 -10.18 -5.33
CA GLN A 154 13.77 -10.05 -5.25
C GLN A 154 14.34 -9.51 -6.57
N ASP A 155 13.85 -9.99 -7.71
CA ASP A 155 14.29 -9.52 -9.03
C ASP A 155 13.97 -8.04 -9.26
N VAL A 156 12.84 -7.56 -8.76
CA VAL A 156 12.49 -6.12 -8.80
C VAL A 156 13.47 -5.30 -7.96
N VAL A 157 13.79 -5.78 -6.75
CA VAL A 157 14.75 -5.10 -5.86
C VAL A 157 16.15 -5.05 -6.47
N ILE A 158 16.63 -6.16 -7.05
CA ILE A 158 17.92 -6.22 -7.74
C ILE A 158 17.94 -5.24 -8.91
N SER A 159 16.87 -5.23 -9.71
CA SER A 159 16.74 -4.35 -10.88
C SER A 159 16.68 -2.86 -10.52
N SER A 160 16.42 -2.51 -9.25
CA SER A 160 16.47 -1.11 -8.82
C SER A 160 17.89 -0.57 -8.70
N GLU A 161 18.92 -1.44 -8.65
CA GLU A 161 20.33 -1.06 -8.52
C GLU A 161 20.58 -0.09 -7.32
N ILE A 162 19.80 -0.25 -6.25
CA ILE A 162 19.97 0.48 -5.00
C ILE A 162 20.48 -0.49 -3.94
N SER A 163 21.77 -0.39 -3.62
CA SER A 163 22.47 -1.24 -2.64
C SER A 163 21.75 -1.31 -1.28
N GLU A 164 21.20 -0.18 -0.81
CA GLU A 164 20.40 -0.12 0.42
C GLU A 164 19.19 -1.04 0.38
N ASN A 165 18.46 -1.05 -0.73
CA ASN A 165 17.24 -1.86 -0.89
C ASN A 165 17.60 -3.34 -1.00
N ILE A 166 18.67 -3.67 -1.73
CA ILE A 166 19.19 -5.04 -1.85
C ILE A 166 19.60 -5.58 -0.47
N TYR A 167 20.36 -4.79 0.31
CA TYR A 167 20.77 -5.16 1.66
C TYR A 167 19.56 -5.36 2.59
N LYS A 168 18.63 -4.39 2.64
CA LYS A 168 17.42 -4.51 3.47
C LYS A 168 16.60 -5.74 3.12
N PHE A 169 16.42 -6.03 1.84
CA PHE A 169 15.68 -7.22 1.41
C PHE A 169 16.38 -8.52 1.87
N ALA A 170 17.70 -8.62 1.73
CA ALA A 170 18.46 -9.78 2.21
C ALA A 170 18.37 -9.97 3.73
N ARG A 171 18.35 -8.86 4.48
CA ARG A 171 18.28 -8.84 5.94
C ARG A 171 16.89 -9.23 6.46
N ASP A 172 15.85 -8.67 5.85
CA ASP A 172 14.50 -8.69 6.42
C ASP A 172 13.64 -9.84 5.88
N ILE A 173 13.92 -10.33 4.65
CA ILE A 173 13.05 -11.29 3.97
C ILE A 173 13.53 -12.73 4.13
N LYS A 174 12.78 -13.49 4.93
CA LYS A 174 13.00 -14.93 5.08
C LYS A 174 12.78 -15.66 3.75
N GLY A 175 13.74 -16.49 3.36
CA GLY A 175 13.68 -17.27 2.12
C GLY A 175 14.24 -16.53 0.89
N ALA A 176 14.75 -15.31 1.06
CA ALA A 176 15.49 -14.62 0.02
C ALA A 176 16.76 -15.40 -0.38
N ASN A 177 17.10 -15.36 -1.67
CA ASN A 177 18.32 -15.95 -2.20
C ASN A 177 19.50 -15.00 -1.94
N ILE A 178 20.21 -15.27 -0.84
CA ILE A 178 21.35 -14.48 -0.36
C ILE A 178 22.49 -14.42 -1.37
N GLU A 179 22.80 -15.52 -2.06
CA GLU A 179 23.86 -15.55 -3.07
C GLU A 179 23.56 -14.59 -4.24
N LYS A 180 22.33 -14.64 -4.75
CA LYS A 180 21.87 -13.77 -5.84
C LYS A 180 21.85 -12.30 -5.42
N LEU A 181 21.40 -11.99 -4.20
CA LEU A 181 21.41 -10.64 -3.65
C LEU A 181 22.83 -10.12 -3.40
N GLN A 182 23.73 -10.98 -2.93
CA GLN A 182 25.12 -10.62 -2.72
C GLN A 182 25.82 -10.34 -4.05
N TYR A 183 25.57 -11.16 -5.08
CA TYR A 183 26.09 -10.89 -6.41
C TYR A 183 25.60 -9.53 -6.93
N ALA A 184 24.31 -9.22 -6.74
CA ALA A 184 23.74 -7.95 -7.15
C ALA A 184 24.36 -6.75 -6.42
N ILE A 185 24.53 -6.81 -5.08
CA ILE A 185 25.06 -5.68 -4.31
C ILE A 185 26.53 -5.37 -4.62
N VAL A 186 27.32 -6.40 -4.91
CA VAL A 186 28.73 -6.26 -5.33
C VAL A 186 28.85 -5.60 -6.70
N ASN A 187 27.91 -5.91 -7.60
CA ASN A 187 27.89 -5.37 -8.96
C ASN A 187 27.04 -4.10 -9.09
N CYS A 188 26.47 -3.60 -7.99
CA CYS A 188 25.68 -2.38 -7.95
C CYS A 188 26.57 -1.18 -8.32
N LYS A 189 26.09 -0.33 -9.23
CA LYS A 189 26.82 0.85 -9.73
C LYS A 189 26.00 2.11 -9.48
N ASN A 190 25.80 2.48 -8.22
CA ASN A 190 25.13 3.74 -7.90
C ASN A 190 26.13 4.91 -7.96
N TYR A 191 25.61 6.13 -8.02
CA TYR A 191 26.38 7.36 -8.13
C TYR A 191 27.24 7.67 -6.88
N ASP A 192 26.91 7.08 -5.73
CA ASP A 192 27.64 7.27 -4.47
C ASP A 192 28.37 5.99 -4.06
N ALA A 193 29.62 5.89 -4.51
CA ALA A 193 30.48 4.75 -4.22
C ALA A 193 30.65 4.50 -2.71
N ILE A 194 30.66 5.54 -1.87
CA ILE A 194 30.85 5.38 -0.41
C ILE A 194 29.65 4.64 0.19
N ILE A 195 28.43 5.01 -0.23
CA ILE A 195 27.21 4.36 0.24
C ILE A 195 27.16 2.90 -0.22
N ASP A 196 27.51 2.61 -1.46
CA ASP A 196 27.52 1.23 -1.99
C ASP A 196 28.52 0.35 -1.24
N TYR A 197 29.74 0.86 -1.01
CA TYR A 197 30.74 0.16 -0.20
C TYR A 197 30.23 -0.12 1.23
N ARG A 198 29.58 0.86 1.88
CA ARG A 198 29.01 0.66 3.21
C ARG A 198 28.03 -0.52 3.22
N PHE A 199 27.10 -0.57 2.28
CA PHE A 199 26.10 -1.65 2.25
C PHE A 199 26.66 -3.00 1.84
N GLN A 200 27.69 -3.04 0.99
CA GLN A 200 28.46 -4.26 0.70
C GLN A 200 29.12 -4.82 1.98
N TYR A 201 29.75 -3.96 2.77
CA TYR A 201 30.38 -4.34 4.04
C TYR A 201 29.36 -4.83 5.08
N GLU A 202 28.28 -4.06 5.28
CA GLU A 202 27.14 -4.42 6.13
C GLU A 202 26.54 -5.78 5.74
N PHE A 203 26.44 -6.07 4.44
CA PHE A 203 25.93 -7.35 3.95
C PHE A 203 26.76 -8.52 4.46
N ILE A 204 28.10 -8.45 4.36
CA ILE A 204 28.97 -9.52 4.85
C ILE A 204 28.85 -9.70 6.37
N LEU A 205 28.83 -8.60 7.12
CA LEU A 205 28.85 -8.67 8.57
C LEU A 205 27.53 -9.22 9.14
N ASN A 206 26.40 -8.81 8.55
CA ASN A 206 25.09 -8.99 9.17
C ASN A 206 24.23 -10.08 8.51
N ILE A 207 24.58 -10.54 7.30
CA ILE A 207 23.78 -11.54 6.57
C ILE A 207 24.40 -12.93 6.69
N HIS A 208 23.71 -13.83 7.39
CA HIS A 208 24.12 -15.22 7.49
C HIS A 208 24.11 -15.91 6.11
N GLY A 209 25.22 -16.54 5.75
CA GLY A 209 25.40 -17.19 4.44
C GLY A 209 26.03 -16.30 3.37
N ALA A 210 26.37 -15.04 3.68
CA ALA A 210 27.14 -14.19 2.79
C ALA A 210 28.57 -14.73 2.58
N ASN A 211 29.02 -14.77 1.33
CA ASN A 211 30.36 -15.20 0.95
C ASN A 211 31.37 -14.05 1.01
N GLN A 212 32.24 -14.07 2.01
CA GLN A 212 33.27 -13.05 2.22
C GLN A 212 34.24 -12.88 1.04
N SER A 213 34.45 -13.92 0.22
CA SER A 213 35.42 -13.87 -0.88
C SER A 213 34.93 -13.06 -2.08
N LEU A 214 33.64 -12.72 -2.15
CA LEU A 214 33.04 -12.02 -3.29
C LEU A 214 33.26 -10.49 -3.24
N ILE A 215 33.71 -9.95 -2.12
CA ILE A 215 33.90 -8.50 -1.96
C ILE A 215 35.39 -8.19 -1.84
N ASP A 216 35.91 -7.42 -2.80
CA ASP A 216 37.30 -6.94 -2.75
C ASP A 216 37.42 -5.83 -1.71
N THR A 217 37.82 -6.21 -0.51
CA THR A 217 37.94 -5.30 0.62
C THR A 217 39.06 -4.26 0.47
N ARG A 218 39.90 -4.37 -0.57
CA ARG A 218 41.03 -3.45 -0.83
C ARG A 218 40.59 -2.05 -1.29
N HIS A 219 39.36 -1.92 -1.78
CA HIS A 219 38.78 -0.66 -2.25
C HIS A 219 37.88 0.01 -1.21
N PHE A 220 37.64 -0.63 -0.06
CA PHE A 220 37.11 0.09 1.07
C PHE A 220 38.12 1.18 1.43
N PRO A 221 37.69 2.44 1.67
CA PRO A 221 38.55 3.37 2.35
C PRO A 221 38.98 2.64 3.62
N LYS A 222 40.28 2.36 3.74
CA LYS A 222 40.84 1.95 5.02
C LYS A 222 40.52 3.12 5.92
N VAL A 223 39.48 2.94 6.71
CA VAL A 223 39.20 3.83 7.81
C VAL A 223 40.40 3.64 8.71
N ASP A 224 41.36 4.56 8.60
CA ASP A 224 42.54 4.53 9.43
C ASP A 224 42.02 4.63 10.87
N GLU A 225 42.29 3.60 11.67
CA GLU A 225 41.89 3.59 13.07
C GLU A 225 42.44 4.84 13.78
N GLU A 226 43.59 5.35 13.33
CA GLU A 226 44.20 6.58 13.81
C GLU A 226 43.41 7.84 13.36
N GLU A 227 42.86 7.85 12.14
CA GLU A 227 42.04 8.95 11.62
C GLU A 227 40.64 8.97 12.26
N VAL A 228 40.01 7.81 12.49
CA VAL A 228 38.78 7.72 13.29
C VAL A 228 39.01 8.10 14.72
N LYS A 229 40.10 7.64 15.33
CA LYS A 229 40.46 8.04 16.69
C LYS A 229 40.73 9.53 16.77
N THR A 230 41.40 10.11 15.78
CA THR A 230 41.63 11.57 15.69
C THR A 230 40.32 12.33 15.51
N ILE A 231 39.38 11.82 14.72
CA ILE A 231 38.03 12.42 14.59
C ILE A 231 37.29 12.33 15.93
N LEU A 232 37.27 11.17 16.60
CA LEU A 232 36.61 10.98 17.90
C LEU A 232 37.24 11.85 19.01
N ASP A 233 38.57 11.97 19.01
CA ASP A 233 39.33 12.81 19.94
C ASP A 233 39.07 14.31 19.65
N ASN A 234 38.98 14.71 18.38
CA ASN A 234 38.65 16.09 17.97
C ASN A 234 37.19 16.46 18.20
N PHE A 235 36.28 15.49 18.21
CA PHE A 235 34.87 15.67 18.60
C PHE A 235 34.66 15.66 20.12
N ASN A 236 35.73 15.49 20.92
CA ASN A 236 35.76 15.60 22.37
C ASN A 236 34.54 14.93 23.03
N ILE A 237 34.37 13.62 22.81
CA ILE A 237 33.43 12.80 23.59
C ILE A 237 34.05 12.55 24.98
N ASN A 238 34.28 13.64 25.71
CA ASN A 238 34.47 13.64 27.16
C ASN A 238 33.21 14.12 27.89
N GLU A 239 32.11 14.44 27.18
CA GLU A 239 30.84 14.87 27.80
C GLU A 239 29.74 13.79 27.87
N VAL A 240 29.94 12.58 27.34
CA VAL A 240 28.89 11.52 27.36
C VAL A 240 29.23 10.34 28.30
N MET A 241 30.35 10.39 29.03
CA MET A 241 30.62 9.41 30.11
C MET A 241 30.70 10.02 31.52
N GLU A 242 30.40 11.31 31.69
CA GLU A 242 30.25 11.95 33.02
C GLU A 242 28.98 12.79 33.17
N SER A 243 27.89 12.48 32.45
CA SER A 243 26.54 12.96 32.79
C SER A 243 25.53 11.81 32.86
#